data_AF-A0A6M3LRL1-F1
#
_entry.id   AF-A0A6M3LRL1-F1
#
_cell.length_a   1.000
_cell.length_b   1.000
_cell.length_c   1.000
_cell.angle_alpha   90.00
_cell.angle_beta   90.00
_cell.angle_gamma   90.00
#
_symmetry.space_group_name_H-M   'P 1'
#
loop_
_entity.id
_entity.type
_entity.pdbx_description
1 polymer ?
#
loop_
_entity_poly.entity_id
_entity_poly.type
_entity_poly.pdbx_seq_one_letter_code
_entity_poly.pdbx_strand_id
1 'polypeptide(L)'
;MATEKKSVVKEARVSEFNGKKSYSATMEDETSGYYDFKQCGELVKGELVGYTVEEKTNKKGGKYNLLTVTKLSGAVAQSEAVTTPANEPKLGLAPSTMEWRSAKNIIDMKFEARLHLIELITRLLVAGKIEFTEVKTYYTEWVIMVDTAIDELK
;
A
#
# COMPACT_ATOMS: atom_id res chain seq x y z
N MET A 1 31.45 11.90 9.51
CA MET A 1 31.35 10.42 9.66
C MET A 1 29.87 10.09 9.67
N ALA A 2 29.37 9.33 8.70
CA ALA A 2 27.98 8.88 8.72
C ALA A 2 27.86 7.75 9.76
N THR A 3 27.04 7.94 10.79
CA THR A 3 26.85 6.93 11.83
C THR A 3 26.00 5.80 11.28
N GLU A 4 26.58 4.61 11.17
CA GLU A 4 25.85 3.40 10.79
C GLU A 4 24.87 3.03 11.90
N LYS A 5 23.59 2.93 11.54
CA LYS A 5 22.50 2.48 12.41
C LYS A 5 22.10 1.08 12.01
N LYS A 6 21.52 0.31 12.95
CA LYS A 6 20.96 -1.01 12.68
C LYS A 6 19.48 -0.99 13.00
N SER A 7 18.64 -1.48 12.10
CA SER A 7 17.20 -1.54 12.30
C SER A 7 16.57 -2.63 11.46
N VAL A 8 15.35 -3.00 11.81
CA VAL A 8 14.53 -3.94 11.05
C VAL A 8 13.75 -3.16 9.99
N VAL A 9 13.66 -3.72 8.79
CA VAL A 9 12.84 -3.17 7.72
C VAL A 9 11.37 -3.33 8.09
N LYS A 10 10.72 -2.22 8.43
CA LYS A 10 9.28 -2.17 8.71
C LYS A 10 8.47 -2.33 7.42
N GLU A 11 8.96 -1.73 6.34
CA GLU A 11 8.31 -1.73 5.03
C GLU A 11 9.33 -1.46 3.92
N ALA A 12 9.20 -2.15 2.78
CA ALA A 12 9.96 -1.89 1.57
C ALA A 12 8.99 -1.73 0.40
N ARG A 13 9.23 -0.75 -0.46
CA ARG A 13 8.37 -0.40 -1.59
C ARG A 13 9.20 -0.27 -2.86
N VAL A 14 8.58 -0.67 -3.98
CA VAL A 14 9.12 -0.47 -5.31
C VAL A 14 8.11 0.36 -6.09
N SER A 15 8.54 1.51 -6.62
CA SER A 15 7.72 2.37 -7.47
C SER A 15 8.32 2.43 -8.86
N GLU A 16 7.51 2.28 -9.89
CA GLU A 16 7.96 2.36 -11.28
C GLU A 16 7.41 3.63 -11.94
N PHE A 17 8.30 4.43 -12.52
CA PHE A 17 7.92 5.63 -13.25
C PHE A 17 8.72 5.70 -14.57
N ASN A 18 8.02 5.77 -15.70
CA ASN A 18 8.62 5.76 -17.05
C ASN A 18 9.62 4.60 -17.26
N GLY A 19 9.27 3.39 -16.80
CA GLY A 19 10.14 2.21 -16.90
C GLY A 19 11.34 2.21 -15.95
N LYS A 20 11.47 3.21 -15.08
CA LYS A 20 12.52 3.28 -14.06
C LYS A 20 11.95 2.90 -12.70
N LYS A 21 12.47 1.81 -12.15
CA LYS A 21 12.16 1.37 -10.79
C LYS A 21 12.95 2.20 -9.77
N SER A 22 12.26 2.66 -8.75
CA SER A 22 12.79 3.34 -7.57
C SER A 22 12.45 2.51 -6.35
N TYR A 23 13.42 2.32 -5.47
CA TYR A 23 13.27 1.47 -4.29
C TYR A 23 13.34 2.35 -3.06
N SER A 24 12.40 2.17 -2.14
CA SER A 24 12.37 2.87 -0.86
C SER A 24 12.10 1.90 0.27
N ALA A 25 12.60 2.23 1.45
CA ALA A 25 12.39 1.45 2.65
C ALA A 25 12.11 2.37 3.84
N THR A 26 11.30 1.86 4.75
CA THR A 26 11.01 2.44 6.05
C THR A 26 11.49 1.47 7.12
N MET A 27 12.32 1.97 8.02
CA MET A 27 12.87 1.22 9.14
C MET A 27 11.91 1.27 10.34
N GLU A 28 12.11 0.43 11.35
CA GLU A 28 11.27 0.44 12.56
C GLU A 28 11.34 1.75 13.35
N ASP A 29 12.45 2.48 13.26
CA ASP A 29 12.62 3.80 13.89
C ASP A 29 11.98 4.94 13.08
N GLU A 30 11.07 4.60 12.15
CA GLU A 30 10.36 5.51 11.24
C GLU A 30 11.26 6.24 10.24
N THR A 31 12.55 5.91 10.19
CA THR A 31 13.45 6.45 9.19
C THR A 31 13.09 5.89 7.82
N SER A 32 12.74 6.77 6.89
CA SER A 32 12.39 6.41 5.52
C SER A 32 13.29 7.12 4.50
N GLY A 33 13.50 6.45 3.37
CA GLY A 33 14.26 7.00 2.27
C GLY A 33 14.40 6.03 1.10
N TYR A 34 15.04 6.52 0.05
CA TYR A 34 15.31 5.74 -1.15
C TYR A 34 16.62 4.98 -1.00
N TYR A 35 16.72 3.78 -1.55
CA TYR A 35 17.97 3.02 -1.54
C TYR A 35 18.31 2.52 -2.95
N ASP A 36 19.59 2.23 -3.19
CA ASP A 36 20.03 1.67 -4.46
C ASP A 36 19.92 0.14 -4.44
N PHE A 37 19.01 -0.39 -5.27
CA PHE A 37 18.85 -1.84 -5.46
C PHE A 37 20.14 -2.51 -5.93
N LYS A 38 21.00 -1.84 -6.69
CA LYS A 38 22.27 -2.43 -7.14
C LYS A 38 23.24 -2.70 -5.99
N GLN A 39 23.10 -2.00 -4.87
CA GLN A 39 24.01 -2.13 -3.72
C GLN A 39 23.54 -3.21 -2.74
N CYS A 40 22.24 -3.35 -2.52
CA CYS A 40 21.71 -4.24 -1.47
C CYS A 40 20.61 -5.21 -1.94
N GLY A 41 20.16 -5.13 -3.19
CA GLY A 41 19.08 -5.96 -3.72
C GLY A 41 17.71 -5.57 -3.17
N GLU A 42 16.75 -6.48 -3.29
CA GLU A 42 15.41 -6.28 -2.71
C GLU A 42 15.47 -6.45 -1.19
N LEU A 43 14.87 -5.52 -0.45
CA LEU A 43 14.72 -5.60 0.99
C LEU A 43 13.36 -6.20 1.31
N VAL A 44 13.33 -7.10 2.29
CA VAL A 44 12.09 -7.75 2.73
C VAL A 44 11.67 -7.21 4.09
N LYS A 45 10.37 -7.07 4.31
CA LYS A 45 9.83 -6.73 5.63
C LYS A 45 10.31 -7.75 6.68
N GLY A 46 10.78 -7.25 7.83
CA GLY A 46 11.33 -8.07 8.91
C GLY A 46 12.82 -8.37 8.77
N GLU A 47 13.48 -7.93 7.68
CA GLU A 47 14.91 -8.11 7.48
C GLU A 47 15.71 -7.14 8.38
N LEU A 48 16.71 -7.65 9.10
CA LEU A 48 17.62 -6.82 9.89
C LEU A 48 18.72 -6.26 8.99
N VAL A 49 18.82 -4.94 8.92
CA VAL A 49 19.79 -4.26 8.06
C VAL A 49 20.56 -3.18 8.81
N GLY A 50 21.82 -3.01 8.43
CA GLY A 50 22.60 -1.81 8.73
C GLY A 50 22.25 -0.74 7.72
N TYR A 51 22.09 0.51 8.13
CA TYR A 51 21.81 1.60 7.20
C TYR A 51 22.44 2.92 7.65
N THR A 52 22.77 3.77 6.68
CA THR A 52 23.13 5.18 6.90
C THR A 52 22.18 6.07 6.11
N VAL A 53 21.96 7.30 6.59
CA VAL A 53 21.09 8.28 5.94
C VAL A 53 21.91 9.47 5.47
N GLU A 54 21.70 9.85 4.22
CA GLU A 54 22.24 11.06 3.62
C GLU A 54 21.10 11.90 3.03
N GLU A 55 20.95 13.16 3.45
CA GLU A 55 19.97 14.07 2.84
C GLU A 55 20.54 14.60 1.51
N LYS A 56 19.81 14.37 0.41
CA LYS A 56 20.15 14.87 -0.92
C LYS A 56 19.08 15.81 -1.44
N THR A 57 19.49 16.73 -2.29
CA THR A 57 18.57 17.66 -2.97
C THR A 57 18.42 17.26 -4.43
N ASN A 58 17.18 17.16 -4.91
CA ASN A 58 16.87 16.82 -6.29
C ASN A 58 17.05 18.04 -7.22
N LYS A 59 17.01 17.83 -8.54
CA LYS A 59 17.18 18.90 -9.54
C LYS A 59 16.11 20.00 -9.49
N LYS A 60 15.00 19.77 -8.80
CA LYS A 60 13.90 20.73 -8.59
C LYS A 60 13.99 21.43 -7.21
N GLY A 61 15.07 21.22 -6.46
CA GLY A 61 15.27 21.84 -5.14
C GLY A 61 14.60 21.10 -3.97
N GLY A 62 13.92 19.98 -4.21
CA GLY A 62 13.30 19.16 -3.17
C GLY A 62 14.32 18.26 -2.47
N LYS A 63 14.30 18.24 -1.13
CA LYS A 63 15.14 17.38 -0.30
C LYS A 63 14.56 15.98 -0.17
N TYR A 64 15.41 14.96 -0.11
CA TYR A 64 15.04 13.55 0.10
C TYR A 64 16.15 12.80 0.83
N ASN A 65 15.78 11.74 1.54
CA ASN A 65 16.72 10.86 2.21
C ASN A 65 17.19 9.76 1.26
N LEU A 66 18.50 9.59 1.14
CA LEU A 66 19.14 8.43 0.53
C LEU A 66 19.65 7.51 1.64
N LEU A 67 19.15 6.27 1.65
CA LEU A 67 19.57 5.20 2.54
C LEU A 67 20.65 4.38 1.83
N THR A 68 21.83 4.28 2.46
CA THR A 68 22.80 3.26 2.07
C THR A 68 22.61 2.07 3.00
N VAL A 69 22.06 0.98 2.47
CA VAL A 69 21.67 -0.20 3.25
C VAL A 69 22.69 -1.32 3.06
N THR A 70 23.09 -1.96 4.15
CA THR A 70 23.97 -3.12 4.20
C THR A 70 23.22 -4.25 4.86
N LYS A 71 23.03 -5.36 4.15
CA LYS A 71 22.38 -6.55 4.72
C LYS A 71 23.28 -7.15 5.79
N LEU A 72 22.77 -7.25 7.01
CA LEU A 72 23.47 -7.94 8.09
C LEU A 72 23.01 -9.39 8.05
N SER A 73 23.86 -10.27 7.54
CA SER A 73 23.63 -11.72 7.52
C SER A 73 23.66 -12.27 8.95
N GLY A 74 22.55 -12.11 9.66
CA GLY A 74 22.28 -12.69 10.97
C GLY A 74 20.90 -13.33 10.94
N ALA A 75 20.86 -14.66 10.94
CA ALA A 75 19.65 -15.46 10.88
C ALA A 75 18.65 -15.10 11.98
N VAL A 76 17.42 -14.75 11.59
CA VAL A 76 16.23 -15.14 12.34
C VAL A 76 15.30 -15.81 11.34
N ALA A 77 15.48 -17.13 11.20
CA ALA A 77 14.57 -18.00 10.47
C ALA A 77 13.67 -18.71 11.49
N GLN A 78 12.36 -18.50 11.37
CA GLN A 78 11.25 -19.43 11.63
C GLN A 78 9.97 -18.62 11.33
N SER A 79 9.35 -18.68 10.15
CA SER A 79 8.80 -19.83 9.41
C SER A 79 7.68 -20.53 10.17
N GLU A 80 6.44 -20.19 9.85
CA GLU A 80 5.36 -21.17 9.73
C GLU A 80 4.81 -21.09 8.31
N ALA A 81 5.33 -21.97 7.46
CA ALA A 81 4.60 -22.49 6.32
C ALA A 81 3.83 -23.72 6.82
N VAL A 82 2.49 -23.69 6.72
CA VAL A 82 1.67 -24.90 6.82
C VAL A 82 0.98 -25.09 5.48
N THR A 83 1.25 -26.27 4.93
CA THR A 83 0.78 -26.88 3.69
C THR A 83 -0.73 -26.77 3.47
N THR A 84 -1.10 -26.41 2.24
CA THR A 84 -2.42 -26.65 1.63
C THR A 84 -2.86 -28.11 1.77
N PRO A 85 -4.14 -28.34 2.09
CA PRO A 85 -4.97 -29.22 1.30
C PRO A 85 -5.95 -28.34 0.51
N ALA A 86 -6.18 -28.71 -0.75
CA ALA A 86 -7.21 -28.11 -1.58
C ALA A 86 -8.54 -28.15 -0.82
N ASN A 87 -9.07 -26.98 -0.46
CA ASN A 87 -10.45 -26.82 -0.04
C ASN A 87 -11.00 -25.59 -0.74
N GLU A 88 -12.16 -25.80 -1.34
CA GLU A 88 -12.92 -24.85 -2.15
C GLU A 88 -13.02 -23.46 -1.50
N PRO A 89 -13.13 -22.38 -2.30
CA PRO A 89 -13.28 -21.04 -1.76
C PRO A 89 -14.57 -20.96 -0.95
N LYS A 90 -14.46 -21.01 0.38
CA LYS A 90 -15.55 -20.64 1.29
C LYS A 90 -15.78 -19.14 1.20
N LEU A 91 -16.69 -18.77 0.32
CA LEU A 91 -17.59 -17.62 0.46
C LEU A 91 -18.03 -17.51 1.93
N GLY A 92 -17.67 -16.43 2.62
CA GLY A 92 -17.92 -16.37 4.05
C GLY A 92 -17.54 -15.07 4.73
N LEU A 93 -18.05 -13.94 4.22
CA LEU A 93 -18.69 -12.91 5.03
C LEU A 93 -19.52 -12.09 4.04
N ALA A 94 -20.84 -12.26 4.12
CA ALA A 94 -21.79 -11.50 3.34
C ALA A 94 -21.52 -9.99 3.56
N PRO A 95 -21.53 -9.16 2.50
CA PRO A 95 -21.61 -7.72 2.71
C PRO A 95 -22.86 -7.47 3.54
N SER A 96 -22.75 -6.65 4.60
CA SER A 96 -23.93 -6.21 5.33
C SER A 96 -24.93 -5.74 4.29
N THR A 97 -26.12 -6.34 4.27
CA THR A 97 -27.21 -5.96 3.37
C THR A 97 -27.37 -4.46 3.48
N MET A 98 -26.90 -3.78 2.44
CA MET A 98 -27.16 -2.38 2.19
C MET A 98 -28.68 -2.30 2.14
N GLU A 99 -29.32 -1.83 3.20
CA GLU A 99 -30.73 -1.51 3.14
C GLU A 99 -30.84 -0.29 2.23
N TRP A 100 -31.03 -0.56 0.93
CA TRP A 100 -31.33 0.46 -0.07
C TRP A 100 -32.60 1.16 0.40
N ARG A 101 -32.45 2.35 0.99
CA ARG A 101 -33.57 3.18 1.42
C ARG A 101 -34.21 3.81 0.18
N SER A 102 -34.90 2.99 -0.61
CA SER A 102 -35.92 3.40 -1.59
C SER A 102 -35.67 4.75 -2.28
N ALA A 103 -34.51 4.91 -2.92
CA ALA A 103 -34.25 6.04 -3.80
C ALA A 103 -35.14 5.91 -5.04
N LYS A 104 -36.11 6.82 -5.21
CA LYS A 104 -37.14 6.75 -6.28
C LYS A 104 -36.61 7.14 -7.67
N ASN A 105 -35.36 7.59 -7.76
CA ASN A 105 -34.73 8.07 -8.99
C ASN A 105 -33.29 7.55 -9.09
N ILE A 106 -32.86 7.19 -10.30
CA ILE A 106 -31.50 6.73 -10.64
C ILE A 106 -30.44 7.72 -10.17
N ILE A 107 -30.75 9.03 -10.24
CA ILE A 107 -29.84 10.08 -9.76
C ILE A 107 -29.61 9.95 -8.25
N ASP A 108 -30.66 9.71 -7.48
CA ASP A 108 -30.58 9.54 -6.03
C ASP A 108 -29.85 8.24 -5.68
N MET A 109 -30.08 7.16 -6.43
CA MET A 109 -29.36 5.88 -6.28
C MET A 109 -27.85 6.05 -6.48
N LYS A 110 -27.42 6.77 -7.53
CA LYS A 110 -25.99 7.05 -7.77
C LYS A 110 -25.39 7.92 -6.67
N PHE A 111 -26.13 8.90 -6.19
CA PHE A 111 -25.67 9.77 -5.12
C PHE A 111 -25.45 9.00 -3.81
N GLU A 112 -26.43 8.19 -3.38
CA GLU A 112 -26.29 7.33 -2.19
C GLU A 112 -25.13 6.34 -2.35
N ALA A 113 -25.02 5.71 -3.52
CA ALA A 113 -23.97 4.74 -3.78
C ALA A 113 -22.57 5.37 -3.67
N ARG A 114 -22.36 6.58 -4.20
CA ARG A 114 -21.10 7.31 -4.09
C ARG A 114 -20.77 7.70 -2.64
N LEU A 115 -21.76 8.10 -1.84
CA LEU A 115 -21.57 8.39 -0.41
C LEU A 115 -21.04 7.16 0.34
N HIS A 116 -21.67 6.00 0.12
CA HIS A 116 -21.21 4.75 0.72
C HIS A 116 -19.81 4.33 0.24
N LEU A 117 -19.48 4.66 -1.00
CA LEU A 117 -18.17 4.39 -1.58
C LEU A 117 -17.07 5.23 -0.91
N ILE A 118 -17.33 6.50 -0.63
CA ILE A 118 -16.42 7.37 0.15
C ILE A 118 -16.22 6.82 1.56
N GLU A 119 -17.31 6.40 2.21
CA GLU A 119 -17.25 5.83 3.56
C GLU A 119 -16.41 4.55 3.59
N LEU A 120 -16.61 3.65 2.61
CA LEU A 120 -15.85 2.41 2.47
C LEU A 120 -14.36 2.68 2.25
N ILE A 121 -14.02 3.57 1.33
CA ILE A 121 -12.62 3.95 1.04
C ILE A 121 -11.97 4.58 2.27
N THR A 122 -12.69 5.43 3.00
CA THR A 122 -12.17 6.03 4.24
C THR A 122 -11.92 4.97 5.31
N ARG A 123 -12.82 4.00 5.48
CA ARG A 123 -12.61 2.88 6.41
C ARG A 123 -11.40 2.03 6.01
N LEU A 124 -11.25 1.74 4.72
CA LEU A 124 -10.11 0.97 4.22
C LEU A 124 -8.79 1.73 4.39
N LEU A 125 -8.80 3.05 4.17
CA LEU A 125 -7.64 3.92 4.38
C LEU A 125 -7.22 3.95 5.86
N VAL A 126 -8.18 4.15 6.76
CA VAL A 126 -7.93 4.17 8.22
C VAL A 126 -7.49 2.79 8.72
N ALA A 127 -8.02 1.71 8.15
CA ALA A 127 -7.59 0.34 8.44
C ALA A 127 -6.24 -0.03 7.78
N GLY A 128 -5.61 0.88 7.04
CA GLY A 128 -4.35 0.65 6.34
C GLY A 128 -4.43 -0.41 5.24
N LYS A 129 -5.64 -0.67 4.72
CA LYS A 129 -5.89 -1.64 3.64
C LYS A 129 -5.67 -1.05 2.25
N ILE A 130 -5.75 0.26 2.13
CA ILE A 130 -5.44 1.02 0.91
C ILE A 130 -4.57 2.22 1.29
N GLU A 131 -3.68 2.62 0.38
CA GLU A 131 -2.84 3.79 0.61
C GLU A 131 -3.53 5.08 0.18
N PHE A 132 -3.18 6.21 0.82
CA PHE A 132 -3.75 7.52 0.52
C PHE A 132 -3.56 7.94 -0.96
N THR A 133 -2.47 7.49 -1.57
CA THR A 133 -2.15 7.72 -2.98
C THR A 133 -3.07 6.94 -3.93
N GLU A 134 -3.57 5.78 -3.49
CA GLU A 134 -4.44 4.90 -4.27
C GLU A 134 -5.92 5.28 -4.10
N VAL A 135 -6.27 6.01 -3.04
CA VAL A 135 -7.63 6.48 -2.74
C VAL A 135 -8.29 7.14 -3.95
N LYS A 136 -7.58 8.01 -4.67
CA LYS A 136 -8.15 8.71 -5.84
C LYS A 136 -8.44 7.73 -6.99
N THR A 137 -7.55 6.78 -7.23
CA THR A 137 -7.69 5.77 -8.29
C THR A 137 -8.83 4.81 -7.95
N TYR A 138 -8.83 4.25 -6.75
CA TYR A 138 -9.92 3.37 -6.27
C TYR A 138 -11.27 4.08 -6.27
N TYR A 139 -11.33 5.32 -5.81
CA TYR A 139 -12.56 6.10 -5.85
C TYR A 139 -13.08 6.26 -7.29
N THR A 140 -12.19 6.61 -8.23
CA THR A 140 -12.60 6.81 -9.62
C THR A 140 -13.08 5.52 -10.27
N GLU A 141 -12.34 4.42 -10.12
CA GLU A 141 -12.68 3.12 -10.72
C GLU A 141 -13.96 2.54 -10.14
N TRP A 142 -14.13 2.63 -8.82
CA TRP A 142 -15.30 2.06 -8.15
C TRP A 142 -16.55 2.91 -8.38
N VAL A 143 -16.43 4.24 -8.46
CA VAL A 143 -17.55 5.10 -8.88
C VAL A 143 -18.01 4.77 -10.29
N ILE A 144 -17.07 4.59 -11.24
CA ILE A 144 -17.42 4.18 -12.61
C ILE A 144 -18.15 2.84 -12.60
N MET A 145 -17.61 1.84 -11.89
CA MET A 145 -18.21 0.51 -11.79
C MET A 145 -19.65 0.56 -11.23
N VAL A 146 -19.86 1.29 -10.14
CA VAL A 146 -21.15 1.37 -9.46
C VAL A 146 -22.16 2.20 -10.24
N ASP A 147 -21.74 3.30 -10.86
CA ASP A 147 -22.61 4.10 -11.73
C ASP A 147 -23.06 3.32 -12.96
N THR A 148 -22.16 2.55 -13.59
CA THR A 148 -22.49 1.67 -14.72
C THR A 148 -23.48 0.58 -14.30
N ALA A 149 -23.25 -0.07 -13.15
CA ALA A 149 -24.18 -1.08 -12.63
C ALA A 149 -25.58 -0.49 -12.34
N ILE A 150 -25.66 0.76 -11.90
CA ILE A 150 -26.94 1.46 -11.67
C ILE A 150 -27.61 1.85 -12.99
N ASP A 151 -26.85 2.26 -14.00
CA ASP A 151 -27.40 2.58 -15.33
C ASP A 151 -27.99 1.35 -16.03
N GLU A 152 -27.45 0.16 -15.77
CA GLU A 152 -27.95 -1.12 -16.29
C GLU A 152 -29.26 -1.59 -15.61
N LEU A 153 -29.66 -1.00 -14.49
CA LEU A 153 -30.94 -1.29 -13.81
C LEU A 153 -32.14 -0.58 -14.45
N LYS A 154 -31.92 0.19 -15.52
CA LYS A 154 -32.90 1.03 -16.21
C LYS A 154 -33.55 0.32 -17.39
#